data_AF-A0A1L8DT97-F1
#
_entry.id   AF-A0A1L8DT97-F1
#
_cell.length_a   1.000
_cell.length_b   1.000
_cell.length_c   1.000
_cell.angle_alpha   90.00
_cell.angle_beta   90.00
_cell.angle_gamma   90.00
#
_symmetry.space_group_name_H-M   'P 1'
#
loop_
_entity.id
_entity.type
_entity.pdbx_description
1 polymer ?
#
loop_
_entity_poly.entity_id
_entity_poly.type
_entity_poly.pdbx_seq_one_letter_code
_entity_poly.pdbx_strand_id
1 'polypeptide(L)'
;LPIKTPGTRAFPHILYPTTVCSAQSCDSESVYPRECEMSAATELPELRSKESTHRAFVLFHNTSNRQIELFWIDYHGRKISYGVMQANEKRKIDTFVTHPWTFCDPHNKTQILVNGSNVFYPTVWYEGAIDLVRMMIKRQVATIYLAIRTLKELTLEKIAMKLPNAYSAHELELPMALAGDVECVYKELREKIKRVGE
;
A
#
# COMPACT_ATOMS: atom_id res chain seq x y z
N LEU A 1 14.07 -25.86 -39.80
CA LEU A 1 13.84 -24.42 -40.07
C LEU A 1 14.38 -23.63 -38.88
N PRO A 2 15.38 -22.75 -39.06
CA PRO A 2 16.08 -22.11 -37.95
C PRO A 2 15.25 -20.98 -37.33
N ILE A 3 15.29 -20.93 -36.00
CA ILE A 3 14.63 -19.96 -35.13
C ILE A 3 15.42 -18.64 -35.21
N LYS A 4 14.78 -17.58 -35.69
CA LYS A 4 15.33 -16.20 -35.65
C LYS A 4 15.06 -15.59 -34.28
N THR A 5 16.13 -15.22 -33.58
CA THR A 5 16.12 -14.31 -32.43
C THR A 5 16.11 -12.84 -32.93
N PRO A 6 15.33 -11.93 -32.32
CA PRO A 6 15.47 -10.50 -32.58
C PRO A 6 16.45 -9.84 -31.60
N GLY A 7 17.29 -8.98 -32.17
CA GLY A 7 18.45 -8.34 -31.56
C GLY A 7 18.17 -7.42 -30.37
N THR A 8 19.11 -7.51 -29.43
CA THR A 8 19.43 -6.57 -28.35
C THR A 8 19.67 -5.16 -28.90
N ARG A 9 18.88 -4.17 -28.47
CA ARG A 9 19.19 -2.75 -28.66
C ARG A 9 20.00 -2.25 -27.47
N ALA A 10 21.22 -1.78 -27.77
CA ALA A 10 22.14 -1.15 -26.84
C ALA A 10 21.60 0.20 -26.34
N PHE A 11 21.73 0.43 -25.04
CA PHE A 11 21.51 1.74 -24.41
C PHE A 11 22.83 2.54 -24.43
N PRO A 12 22.80 3.84 -24.72
CA PRO A 12 24.00 4.67 -24.79
C PRO A 12 24.56 4.96 -23.38
N HIS A 13 25.88 4.82 -23.28
CA HIS A 13 26.70 5.13 -22.12
C HIS A 13 26.61 6.62 -21.77
N ILE A 14 26.18 6.93 -20.54
CA ILE A 14 26.37 8.25 -19.94
C ILE A 14 27.64 8.18 -19.09
N LEU A 15 28.62 8.99 -19.48
CA LEU A 15 29.90 9.17 -18.82
C LEU A 15 29.69 9.96 -17.53
N TYR A 16 30.06 9.39 -16.39
CA TYR A 16 30.18 10.12 -15.13
C TYR A 16 31.64 10.56 -14.93
N PRO A 17 31.93 11.85 -14.69
CA PRO A 17 33.28 12.27 -14.33
C PRO A 17 33.57 11.91 -12.86
N THR A 18 34.52 11.02 -12.64
CA THR A 18 35.13 10.77 -11.33
C THR A 18 36.13 11.88 -11.03
N THR A 19 35.81 12.76 -10.08
CA THR A 19 36.79 13.66 -9.48
C THR A 19 37.22 13.09 -8.13
N VAL A 20 38.52 12.82 -8.05
CA VAL A 20 39.26 12.45 -6.84
C VAL A 20 39.39 13.70 -5.97
N CYS A 21 39.04 13.63 -4.69
CA CYS A 21 39.37 14.68 -3.73
C CYS A 21 40.00 14.07 -2.47
N SER A 22 41.23 14.50 -2.21
CA SER A 22 42.09 14.07 -1.11
C SER A 22 41.62 14.63 0.23
N ALA A 23 41.92 13.87 1.29
CA ALA A 23 41.64 14.19 2.68
C ALA A 23 42.61 15.24 3.26
N GLN A 24 42.08 16.16 4.08
CA GLN A 24 42.80 16.82 5.17
C GLN A 24 41.82 17.44 6.18
N SER A 25 42.01 17.10 7.46
CA SER A 25 41.43 17.70 8.66
C SER A 25 42.27 18.93 9.09
N CYS A 26 41.95 19.86 9.99
CA CYS A 26 40.93 20.13 11.01
C CYS A 26 40.75 21.67 11.07
N ASP A 27 39.62 22.19 11.56
CA ASP A 27 39.53 23.06 12.75
C ASP A 27 38.22 23.85 12.83
N SER A 28 37.83 24.05 14.09
CA SER A 28 36.63 24.67 14.66
C SER A 28 36.48 26.16 14.35
N GLU A 29 35.25 26.61 14.05
CA GLU A 29 34.53 27.60 14.86
C GLU A 29 33.09 27.83 14.34
N SER A 30 32.21 28.06 15.30
CA SER A 30 30.78 28.21 15.18
C SER A 30 30.35 29.62 14.74
N VAL A 31 29.71 29.77 13.58
CA VAL A 31 28.75 30.88 13.32
C VAL A 31 27.76 30.45 12.23
N TYR A 32 26.61 29.91 12.61
CA TYR A 32 25.43 29.91 11.72
C TYR A 32 24.27 30.58 12.46
N PRO A 33 23.76 31.71 11.94
CA PRO A 33 22.56 32.35 12.48
C PRO A 33 21.38 31.38 12.41
N ARG A 34 20.68 31.25 13.54
CA ARG A 34 19.34 30.68 13.60
C ARG A 34 18.37 31.71 13.02
N GLU A 35 17.57 31.31 12.03
CA GLU A 35 16.11 31.51 11.94
C GLU A 35 15.58 31.44 10.49
N CYS A 36 14.33 30.95 10.38
CA CYS A 36 13.52 30.72 9.18
C CYS A 36 14.06 29.63 8.24
N GLU A 37 13.35 28.55 7.98
CA GLU A 37 11.96 28.56 7.52
C GLU A 37 11.11 27.52 8.27
N MET A 38 10.00 27.99 8.82
CA MET A 38 8.86 27.16 9.18
C MET A 38 8.40 26.48 7.89
N SER A 39 8.84 25.25 7.63
CA SER A 39 8.29 24.47 6.54
C SER A 39 6.81 24.29 6.85
N ALA A 40 5.95 24.96 6.10
CA ALA A 40 4.54 24.66 6.07
C ALA A 40 4.44 23.14 5.87
N ALA A 41 4.00 22.44 6.91
CA ALA A 41 3.55 21.08 6.79
C ALA A 41 2.49 21.15 5.69
N THR A 42 2.86 20.69 4.49
CA THR A 42 1.90 20.54 3.42
C THR A 42 1.02 19.41 3.91
N GLU A 43 -0.09 19.76 4.56
CA GLU A 43 -1.10 18.82 5.01
C GLU A 43 -1.41 17.94 3.80
N LEU A 44 -0.99 16.67 3.87
CA LEU A 44 -1.36 15.70 2.86
C LEU A 44 -2.88 15.76 2.78
N PRO A 45 -3.48 15.93 1.57
CA PRO A 45 -4.92 16.01 1.46
C PRO A 45 -5.54 14.84 2.20
N GLU A 46 -6.31 15.14 3.26
CA GLU A 46 -6.90 14.09 4.09
C GLU A 46 -7.75 13.19 3.19
N LEU A 47 -7.41 11.91 3.16
CA LEU A 47 -8.16 10.91 2.43
C LEU A 47 -9.58 10.86 3.01
N ARG A 48 -10.57 11.38 2.28
CA ARG A 48 -11.98 11.40 2.70
C ARG A 48 -12.93 11.47 1.53
N SER A 49 -14.16 11.03 1.75
CA SER A 49 -15.24 11.18 0.77
C SER A 49 -15.70 12.62 0.65
N LYS A 50 -16.24 12.95 -0.53
CA LYS A 50 -17.00 14.18 -0.78
C LYS A 50 -18.39 13.82 -1.26
N GLU A 51 -19.38 14.66 -0.99
CA GLU A 51 -20.70 14.46 -1.56
C GLU A 51 -20.64 14.53 -3.10
N SER A 52 -21.37 13.64 -3.77
CA SER A 52 -21.41 13.59 -5.22
C SER A 52 -22.76 13.04 -5.68
N THR A 53 -23.30 13.60 -6.76
CA THR A 53 -24.51 13.08 -7.41
C THR A 53 -24.18 12.00 -8.44
N HIS A 54 -22.89 11.80 -8.74
CA HIS A 54 -22.42 10.85 -9.74
C HIS A 54 -22.21 9.46 -9.14
N ARG A 55 -23.15 8.55 -9.43
CA ARG A 55 -23.10 7.16 -9.01
C ARG A 55 -21.97 6.39 -9.72
N ALA A 56 -21.43 5.41 -9.02
CA ALA A 56 -20.48 4.44 -9.51
C ALA A 56 -20.91 3.03 -9.08
N PHE A 57 -20.81 2.06 -9.99
CA PHE A 57 -21.13 0.66 -9.67
C PHE A 57 -19.88 -0.18 -9.83
N VAL A 58 -19.45 -0.79 -8.73
CA VAL A 58 -18.18 -1.51 -8.65
C VAL A 58 -18.44 -2.98 -8.38
N LEU A 59 -17.60 -3.83 -8.95
CA LEU A 59 -17.48 -5.23 -8.62
C LEU A 59 -16.06 -5.46 -8.09
N PHE A 60 -15.92 -5.49 -6.76
CA PHE A 60 -14.68 -5.89 -6.12
C PHE A 60 -14.48 -7.39 -6.28
N HIS A 61 -13.29 -7.79 -6.70
CA HIS A 61 -12.91 -9.18 -6.88
C HIS A 61 -11.65 -9.46 -6.09
N ASN A 62 -11.79 -10.22 -5.01
CA ASN A 62 -10.66 -10.69 -4.24
C ASN A 62 -10.00 -11.85 -4.99
N THR A 63 -8.90 -11.58 -5.69
CA THR A 63 -8.13 -12.64 -6.39
C THR A 63 -7.07 -13.30 -5.51
N SER A 64 -6.97 -12.88 -4.25
CA SER A 64 -6.06 -13.49 -3.30
C SER A 64 -6.67 -14.76 -2.68
N ASN A 65 -5.79 -15.59 -2.12
CA ASN A 65 -6.17 -16.75 -1.32
C ASN A 65 -6.44 -16.41 0.16
N ARG A 66 -6.62 -15.12 0.49
CA ARG A 66 -6.83 -14.62 1.85
C ARG A 66 -8.17 -13.93 2.00
N GLN A 67 -8.61 -13.80 3.25
CA GLN A 67 -9.71 -12.91 3.60
C GLN A 67 -9.27 -11.45 3.53
N ILE A 68 -10.18 -10.57 3.14
CA ILE A 68 -9.92 -9.14 2.98
C ILE A 68 -11.05 -8.35 3.61
N GLU A 69 -10.73 -7.39 4.46
CA GLU A 69 -11.70 -6.44 4.98
C GLU A 69 -11.73 -5.17 4.12
N LEU A 70 -12.95 -4.71 3.82
CA LEU A 70 -13.20 -3.58 2.92
C LEU A 70 -13.61 -2.38 3.75
N PHE A 71 -13.01 -1.23 3.46
CA PHE A 71 -13.34 0.02 4.13
C PHE A 71 -13.70 1.10 3.12
N TRP A 72 -14.84 1.72 3.34
CA TRP A 72 -15.16 3.02 2.77
C TRP A 72 -14.60 4.10 3.70
N ILE A 73 -13.96 5.11 3.14
CA ILE A 73 -13.51 6.26 3.92
C ILE A 73 -14.62 7.31 3.92
N ASP A 74 -15.21 7.60 5.09
CA ASP A 74 -16.34 8.52 5.20
C ASP A 74 -15.97 9.99 4.91
N TYR A 75 -16.95 10.89 5.03
CA TYR A 75 -16.77 12.32 4.79
C TYR A 75 -15.83 13.01 5.79
N HIS A 76 -15.57 12.38 6.94
CA HIS A 76 -14.67 12.82 8.00
C HIS A 76 -13.31 12.09 7.95
N GLY A 77 -13.05 11.25 6.95
CA GLY A 77 -11.80 10.51 6.83
C GLY A 77 -11.75 9.21 7.65
N ARG A 78 -12.84 8.82 8.30
CA ARG A 78 -12.90 7.59 9.13
C ARG A 78 -13.17 6.36 8.27
N LYS A 79 -12.59 5.23 8.66
CA LYS A 79 -12.76 3.94 7.99
C LYS A 79 -14.06 3.28 8.44
N ILE A 80 -15.01 3.13 7.52
CA ILE A 80 -16.27 2.42 7.74
C ILE A 80 -16.16 1.02 7.12
N SER A 81 -16.19 -0.02 7.96
CA SER A 81 -16.09 -1.41 7.50
C SER A 81 -17.36 -1.81 6.74
N TYR A 82 -17.17 -2.38 5.54
CA TYR A 82 -18.20 -3.04 4.72
C TYR A 82 -18.10 -4.57 4.81
N GLY A 83 -17.43 -5.06 5.86
CA GLY A 83 -17.28 -6.48 6.15
C GLY A 83 -16.15 -7.17 5.38
N VAL A 84 -16.00 -8.46 5.68
CA VAL A 84 -14.90 -9.28 5.18
C VAL A 84 -15.32 -10.04 3.92
N MET A 85 -14.52 -9.96 2.85
CA MET A 85 -14.58 -10.81 1.66
C MET A 85 -13.72 -12.06 1.84
N GLN A 86 -14.28 -13.21 1.51
CA GLN A 86 -13.56 -14.47 1.43
C GLN A 86 -12.62 -14.52 0.23
N ALA A 87 -11.69 -15.47 0.26
CA ALA A 87 -10.80 -15.75 -0.87
C ALA A 87 -11.62 -16.03 -2.14
N ASN A 88 -11.20 -15.47 -3.28
CA ASN A 88 -11.89 -15.59 -4.57
C ASN A 88 -13.32 -15.03 -4.61
N GLU A 89 -13.79 -14.34 -3.58
CA GLU A 89 -15.12 -13.75 -3.54
C GLU A 89 -15.22 -12.52 -4.46
N LYS A 90 -16.42 -12.31 -5.01
CA LYS A 90 -16.80 -11.09 -5.74
C LYS A 90 -17.91 -10.38 -4.98
N ARG A 91 -17.76 -9.07 -4.76
CA ARG A 91 -18.74 -8.23 -4.06
C ARG A 91 -19.15 -7.04 -4.91
N LYS A 92 -20.46 -6.89 -5.10
CA LYS A 92 -21.06 -5.75 -5.78
C LYS A 92 -21.24 -4.62 -4.79
N ILE A 93 -20.74 -3.43 -5.13
CA ILE A 93 -20.88 -2.22 -4.32
C ILE A 93 -21.45 -1.11 -5.20
N ASP A 94 -22.47 -0.42 -4.68
CA ASP A 94 -23.06 0.76 -5.29
C ASP A 94 -22.58 1.96 -4.46
N THR A 95 -21.89 2.89 -5.10
CA THR A 95 -21.16 3.97 -4.43
C THR A 95 -21.15 5.23 -5.31
N PHE A 96 -20.30 6.21 -4.97
CA PHE A 96 -20.12 7.45 -5.72
C PHE A 96 -18.65 7.64 -6.10
N VAL A 97 -18.40 8.40 -7.16
CA VAL A 97 -17.04 8.59 -7.72
C VAL A 97 -16.04 9.24 -6.76
N THR A 98 -16.53 9.99 -5.79
CA THR A 98 -15.73 10.68 -4.77
C THR A 98 -15.38 9.80 -3.58
N HIS A 99 -15.89 8.57 -3.49
CA HIS A 99 -15.74 7.70 -2.32
C HIS A 99 -14.45 6.89 -2.42
N PRO A 100 -13.46 7.11 -1.53
CA PRO A 100 -12.26 6.30 -1.51
C PRO A 100 -12.52 4.95 -0.83
N TRP A 101 -11.95 3.89 -1.39
CA TRP A 101 -12.02 2.55 -0.84
C TRP A 101 -10.63 2.02 -0.52
N THR A 102 -10.48 1.40 0.65
CA THR A 102 -9.23 0.77 1.10
C THR A 102 -9.47 -0.65 1.58
N PHE A 103 -8.41 -1.45 1.56
CA PHE A 103 -8.46 -2.88 1.79
C PHE A 103 -7.31 -3.30 2.71
N CYS A 104 -7.59 -4.15 3.69
CA CYS A 104 -6.55 -4.75 4.52
C CYS A 104 -6.84 -6.21 4.84
N ASP A 105 -5.79 -6.95 5.19
CA ASP A 105 -5.93 -8.29 5.75
C ASP A 105 -6.49 -8.15 7.19
N PRO A 106 -7.61 -8.81 7.53
CA PRO A 106 -8.25 -8.63 8.82
C PRO A 106 -7.40 -9.11 10.00
N HIS A 107 -6.41 -9.99 9.77
CA HIS A 107 -5.63 -10.64 10.83
C HIS A 107 -4.41 -9.82 11.28
N ASN A 108 -3.66 -9.28 10.33
CA ASN A 108 -2.44 -8.49 10.60
C ASN A 108 -2.60 -7.01 10.26
N LYS A 109 -3.74 -6.61 9.71
CA LYS A 109 -4.03 -5.24 9.23
C LYS A 109 -3.03 -4.75 8.17
N THR A 110 -2.40 -5.68 7.46
CA THR A 110 -1.52 -5.38 6.33
C THR A 110 -2.34 -4.83 5.16
N GLN A 111 -1.83 -3.77 4.53
CA GLN A 111 -2.50 -3.12 3.41
C GLN A 111 -2.51 -4.01 2.17
N ILE A 112 -3.62 -3.99 1.43
CA ILE A 112 -3.83 -4.77 0.22
C ILE A 112 -4.04 -3.83 -0.97
N LEU A 113 -3.54 -4.23 -2.14
CA LEU A 113 -3.64 -3.46 -3.36
C LEU A 113 -4.94 -3.76 -4.10
N VAL A 114 -5.44 -2.73 -4.76
CA VAL A 114 -6.60 -2.76 -5.64
C VAL A 114 -6.21 -2.07 -6.94
N ASN A 115 -6.25 -2.81 -8.05
CA ASN A 115 -5.75 -2.36 -9.36
C ASN A 115 -4.33 -1.74 -9.30
N GLY A 116 -3.47 -2.20 -8.39
CA GLY A 116 -2.09 -1.71 -8.21
C GLY A 116 -1.94 -0.48 -7.31
N SER A 117 -3.03 0.01 -6.73
CA SER A 117 -3.04 1.13 -5.79
C SER A 117 -3.49 0.70 -4.40
N ASN A 118 -3.09 1.48 -3.40
CA ASN A 118 -3.48 1.36 -1.99
C ASN A 118 -4.91 1.86 -1.71
N VAL A 119 -5.41 2.72 -2.60
CA VAL A 119 -6.73 3.33 -2.52
C VAL A 119 -7.40 3.17 -3.88
N PHE A 120 -8.65 2.75 -3.89
CA PHE A 120 -9.48 2.69 -5.09
C PHE A 120 -10.42 3.90 -5.14
N TYR A 121 -10.42 4.58 -6.28
CA TYR A 121 -11.38 5.64 -6.61
C TYR A 121 -12.31 5.12 -7.71
N PRO A 122 -13.62 5.00 -7.43
CA PRO A 122 -14.60 4.58 -8.42
C PRO A 122 -14.71 5.58 -9.57
N THR A 123 -15.01 5.10 -10.78
CA THR A 123 -15.33 5.97 -11.91
C THR A 123 -16.82 5.96 -12.24
N VAL A 124 -17.29 6.93 -13.03
CA VAL A 124 -18.72 7.09 -13.33
C VAL A 124 -19.26 5.86 -14.07
N TRP A 125 -20.48 5.44 -13.74
CA TRP A 125 -21.05 4.20 -14.28
C TRP A 125 -21.27 4.18 -15.81
N TYR A 126 -21.33 5.35 -16.43
CA TYR A 126 -21.54 5.51 -17.87
C TYR A 126 -20.23 5.69 -18.66
N GLU A 127 -19.07 5.61 -18.00
CA GLU A 127 -17.77 5.69 -18.67
C GLU A 127 -17.57 4.46 -19.58
N GLY A 128 -17.41 4.69 -20.88
CA GLY A 128 -17.27 3.63 -21.88
C GLY A 128 -18.59 2.92 -22.27
N ALA A 129 -19.74 3.48 -21.91
CA ALA A 129 -21.06 3.01 -22.34
C ALA A 129 -21.38 3.47 -23.78
N ILE A 130 -20.69 2.92 -24.77
CA ILE A 130 -21.03 3.09 -26.21
C ILE A 130 -22.04 2.01 -26.67
N ASP A 131 -22.42 1.09 -25.79
CA ASP A 131 -23.40 0.03 -26.10
C ASP A 131 -24.84 0.52 -25.90
N LEU A 132 -25.33 1.34 -26.83
CA LEU A 132 -26.73 1.82 -26.87
C LEU A 132 -27.77 0.69 -26.98
N VAL A 133 -27.33 -0.55 -27.23
CA VAL A 133 -28.18 -1.73 -27.47
C VAL A 133 -28.41 -2.58 -26.22
N ARG A 134 -27.57 -2.47 -25.18
CA ARG A 134 -27.80 -3.11 -23.87
C ARG A 134 -27.76 -2.03 -22.81
N MET A 135 -28.94 -1.59 -22.38
CA MET A 135 -29.17 -0.77 -21.17
C MET A 135 -28.77 -1.50 -19.87
N MET A 136 -27.69 -2.29 -19.88
CA MET A 136 -27.19 -3.02 -18.75
C MET A 136 -26.17 -2.17 -18.01
N ILE A 137 -26.40 -1.98 -16.72
CA ILE A 137 -25.44 -1.33 -15.82
C ILE A 137 -24.15 -2.15 -15.82
N LYS A 138 -23.11 -1.64 -16.50
CA LYS A 138 -21.76 -2.23 -16.47
C LYS A 138 -21.08 -1.83 -15.16
N ARG A 139 -20.62 -2.82 -14.39
CA ARG A 139 -19.87 -2.59 -13.16
C ARG A 139 -18.38 -2.51 -13.46
N GLN A 140 -17.71 -1.49 -12.93
CA GLN A 140 -16.26 -1.39 -12.94
C GLN A 140 -15.68 -2.55 -12.14
N VAL A 141 -14.87 -3.40 -12.77
CA VAL A 141 -14.22 -4.52 -12.09
C VAL A 141 -12.94 -4.01 -11.42
N ALA A 142 -12.87 -4.15 -10.10
CA ALA A 142 -11.73 -3.76 -9.29
C ALA A 142 -11.09 -5.03 -8.69
N THR A 143 -9.87 -5.32 -9.10
CA THR A 143 -9.16 -6.54 -8.74
C THR A 143 -8.27 -6.30 -7.54
N ILE A 144 -8.47 -7.10 -6.49
CA ILE A 144 -7.79 -6.96 -5.22
C ILE A 144 -6.76 -8.10 -5.07
N TYR A 145 -5.53 -7.75 -4.72
CA TYR A 145 -4.41 -8.68 -4.56
C TYR A 145 -3.37 -8.18 -3.56
N LEU A 146 -2.58 -9.11 -3.02
CA LEU A 146 -1.51 -8.81 -2.08
C LEU A 146 -0.35 -8.08 -2.79
N ALA A 147 0.23 -7.07 -2.14
CA ALA A 147 1.46 -6.45 -2.62
C ALA A 147 2.60 -7.48 -2.68
N ILE A 148 3.44 -7.38 -3.70
CA ILE A 148 4.69 -8.16 -3.77
C ILE A 148 5.61 -7.67 -2.66
N ARG A 149 6.04 -8.59 -1.80
CA ARG A 149 6.90 -8.33 -0.65
C ARG A 149 8.09 -9.25 -0.66
N THR A 150 9.16 -8.86 0.01
CA THR A 150 10.33 -9.72 0.13
C THR A 150 10.01 -10.94 0.99
N LEU A 151 10.68 -12.06 0.72
CA LEU A 151 10.54 -13.26 1.55
C LEU A 151 10.93 -12.96 3.01
N LYS A 152 11.98 -12.15 3.21
CA LYS A 152 12.41 -11.70 4.54
C LYS A 152 11.26 -11.04 5.30
N GLU A 153 10.60 -10.03 4.71
CA GLU A 153 9.46 -9.36 5.35
C GLU A 153 8.33 -10.32 5.71
N LEU A 154 7.98 -11.23 4.79
CA LEU A 154 6.90 -12.19 5.02
C LEU A 154 7.24 -13.17 6.15
N THR A 155 8.48 -13.66 6.19
CA THR A 155 8.95 -14.58 7.24
C THR A 155 9.01 -13.89 8.60
N LEU A 156 9.58 -12.68 8.68
CA LEU A 156 9.64 -11.89 9.92
C LEU A 156 8.25 -11.62 10.48
N GLU A 157 7.31 -11.17 9.63
CA GLU A 157 5.93 -10.95 10.04
C GLU A 157 5.28 -12.24 10.53
N LYS A 158 5.48 -13.35 9.81
CA LYS A 158 4.90 -14.64 10.22
C LYS A 158 5.43 -15.13 11.56
N ILE A 159 6.73 -14.94 11.82
CA ILE A 159 7.37 -15.27 13.11
C ILE A 159 6.82 -14.35 14.20
N ALA A 160 6.82 -13.03 13.99
CA ALA A 160 6.33 -12.05 14.95
C ALA A 160 4.88 -12.32 15.37
N MET A 161 4.00 -12.72 14.44
CA MET A 161 2.61 -13.06 14.75
C MET A 161 2.44 -14.28 15.66
N LYS A 162 3.46 -15.14 15.78
CA LYS A 162 3.45 -16.34 16.62
C LYS A 162 4.07 -16.10 18.00
N LEU A 163 4.76 -14.98 18.19
CA LEU A 163 5.39 -14.66 19.46
C LEU A 163 4.37 -14.15 20.50
N PRO A 164 4.51 -14.55 21.77
CA PRO A 164 3.67 -14.03 22.85
C PRO A 164 3.99 -12.57 23.19
N ASN A 165 5.25 -12.15 23.07
CA ASN A 165 5.71 -10.80 23.40
C ASN A 165 6.97 -10.43 22.58
N ALA A 166 7.35 -9.15 22.61
CA ALA A 166 8.49 -8.66 21.83
C ALA A 166 9.83 -9.31 22.25
N TYR A 167 10.05 -9.49 23.56
CA TYR A 167 11.31 -10.00 24.10
C TYR A 167 11.58 -11.46 23.74
N SER A 168 10.53 -12.27 23.56
CA SER A 168 10.65 -13.67 23.12
C SER A 168 11.31 -13.83 21.73
N ALA A 169 11.49 -12.74 20.98
CA ALA A 169 12.30 -12.75 19.76
C ALA A 169 13.78 -13.10 20.03
N HIS A 170 14.33 -12.73 21.19
CA HIS A 170 15.72 -13.01 21.59
C HIS A 170 15.90 -14.41 22.20
N GLU A 171 14.82 -15.11 22.52
CA GLU A 171 14.84 -16.51 22.93
C GLU A 171 14.91 -17.46 21.72
N LEU A 172 14.66 -16.94 20.51
CA LEU A 172 14.85 -17.68 19.28
C LEU A 172 16.36 -17.94 19.06
N GLU A 173 16.71 -19.12 18.58
CA GLU A 173 18.09 -19.50 18.18
C GLU A 173 18.51 -18.82 16.86
N LEU A 174 18.25 -17.51 16.74
CA LEU A 174 18.57 -16.68 15.60
C LEU A 174 19.75 -15.75 15.94
N PRO A 175 20.56 -15.36 14.92
CA PRO A 175 21.51 -14.27 15.09
C PRO A 175 20.83 -13.01 15.64
N MET A 176 21.53 -12.29 16.53
CA MET A 176 21.00 -11.12 17.25
C MET A 176 20.38 -10.05 16.33
N ALA A 177 20.95 -9.87 15.13
CA ALA A 177 20.40 -8.96 14.12
C ALA A 177 18.99 -9.38 13.66
N LEU A 178 18.76 -10.67 13.42
CA LEU A 178 17.45 -11.18 13.00
C LEU A 178 16.45 -11.20 14.17
N ALA A 179 16.89 -11.51 15.39
CA ALA A 179 16.06 -11.37 16.58
C ALA A 179 15.57 -9.93 16.77
N GLY A 180 16.47 -8.95 16.59
CA GLY A 180 16.13 -7.53 16.58
C GLY A 180 15.12 -7.14 15.49
N ASP A 181 15.30 -7.65 14.26
CA ASP A 181 14.36 -7.44 13.15
C ASP A 181 12.95 -7.98 13.50
N VAL A 182 12.87 -9.18 14.09
CA VAL A 182 11.60 -9.78 14.53
C VAL A 182 10.94 -8.94 15.63
N GLU A 183 11.70 -8.48 16.61
CA GLU A 183 11.19 -7.62 17.68
C GLU A 183 10.63 -6.30 17.14
N CYS A 184 11.34 -5.68 16.19
CA CYS A 184 10.91 -4.45 15.53
C CYS A 184 9.58 -4.65 14.79
N VAL A 185 9.51 -5.68 13.94
CA VAL A 185 8.29 -6.04 13.20
C VAL A 185 7.13 -6.37 14.16
N TYR A 186 7.39 -7.06 15.27
CA TYR A 186 6.37 -7.33 16.29
C TYR A 186 5.73 -6.05 16.82
N LYS A 187 6.55 -5.08 17.23
CA LYS A 187 6.08 -3.79 17.75
C LYS A 187 5.25 -3.06 16.70
N GLU A 188 5.74 -2.98 15.46
CA GLU A 188 5.01 -2.34 14.36
C GLU A 188 3.64 -2.98 14.10
N LEU A 189 3.57 -4.32 14.07
CA LEU A 189 2.32 -5.03 13.84
C LEU A 189 1.32 -4.76 14.97
N ARG A 190 1.76 -4.76 16.22
CA ARG A 190 0.89 -4.45 17.36
C ARG A 190 0.36 -3.02 17.29
N GLU A 191 1.20 -2.05 16.92
CA GLU A 191 0.76 -0.67 16.75
C GLU A 191 -0.17 -0.48 15.53
N LYS A 192 0.06 -1.21 14.43
CA LYS A 192 -0.85 -1.23 13.28
C LYS A 192 -2.22 -1.81 13.66
N ILE A 193 -2.25 -2.91 14.40
CA ILE A 193 -3.48 -3.55 14.84
C ILE A 193 -4.29 -2.63 15.76
N LYS A 194 -3.64 -1.88 16.66
CA LYS A 194 -4.31 -0.89 17.53
C LYS A 194 -4.94 0.25 16.73
N ARG A 195 -4.17 0.89 15.85
CA ARG A 195 -4.62 2.08 15.09
C ARG A 195 -5.78 1.85 14.13
N VAL A 196 -6.05 0.60 13.74
CA VAL A 196 -7.17 0.28 12.83
C VAL A 196 -8.47 0.00 13.61
N GLY A 197 -8.40 -0.11 14.93
CA GLY A 197 -9.58 -0.24 15.80
C GLY A 197 -10.19 1.10 16.24
N GLU A 198 -9.55 2.22 15.91
CA GLU A 198 -9.99 3.60 16.18
C GLU A 198 -10.62 4.24 14.92
#